data_AF-A0A932UET9-F1
#
_entry.id   AF-A0A932UET9-F1
#
_cell.length_a   1.000
_cell.length_b   1.000
_cell.length_c   1.000
_cell.angle_alpha   90.00
_cell.angle_beta   90.00
_cell.angle_gamma   90.00
#
_symmetry.space_group_name_H-M   'P 1'
#
loop_
_entity.id
_entity.type
_entity.pdbx_description
1 polymer ?
#
loop_
_entity_poly.entity_id
_entity_poly.type
_entity_poly.pdbx_seq_one_letter_code
_entity_poly.pdbx_strand_id
1 'polypeptide(L)' 'MKLSFSLPVAGTWATPENQVLIAKEAEAHGYHGIWTLQRLLY' A
#
# COMPACT_ATOMS: atom_id res chain seq x y z
N MET A 1 13.08 2.42 15.31
CA MET A 1 13.22 2.06 13.88
C MET A 1 11.92 2.42 13.17
N LYS A 2 11.95 3.05 11.99
CA LYS A 2 10.72 3.41 11.23
C LYS A 2 10.43 2.32 10.21
N LEU A 3 9.31 1.61 10.39
CA LEU A 3 8.86 0.55 9.47
C LEU A 3 7.77 1.11 8.55
N SER A 4 7.76 0.68 7.29
CA SER A 4 6.73 1.05 6.31
C SER A 4 6.14 -0.18 5.65
N PHE A 5 4.89 -0.10 5.20
CA PHE A 5 4.17 -1.22 4.57
C PHE A 5 4.09 -1.06 3.05
N SER A 6 4.30 -2.13 2.28
CA SER A 6 4.16 -2.08 0.82
C SER A 6 2.73 -2.35 0.41
N LEU A 7 2.17 -1.48 -0.43
CA LEU A 7 0.86 -1.69 -1.01
C LEU A 7 0.87 -2.81 -2.07
N PRO A 8 -0.28 -3.43 -2.33
CA PRO A 8 -0.47 -4.35 -3.44
C PRO A 8 -0.23 -3.65 -4.77
N VAL A 9 0.58 -4.22 -5.67
CA VAL A 9 0.91 -3.61 -6.97
C VAL A 9 0.70 -4.55 -8.16
N ALA A 10 0.30 -5.80 -7.90
CA ALA A 10 0.14 -6.81 -8.94
C ALA A 10 -0.99 -7.79 -8.61
N GLY A 11 -1.57 -8.39 -9.66
CA GLY A 11 -2.67 -9.33 -9.55
C GLY A 11 -4.02 -8.65 -9.36
N THR A 12 -5.07 -9.46 -9.32
CA THR A 12 -6.48 -9.02 -9.26
C THR A 12 -6.84 -8.30 -7.96
N TRP A 13 -6.06 -8.49 -6.91
CA TRP A 13 -6.27 -7.87 -5.60
C TRP A 13 -5.66 -6.46 -5.48
N ALA A 14 -4.85 -6.02 -6.46
CA ALA A 14 -4.22 -4.70 -6.46
C ALA A 14 -5.14 -3.60 -7.01
N THR A 15 -6.38 -3.55 -6.50
CA THR A 15 -7.33 -2.49 -6.81
C THR A 15 -7.13 -1.28 -5.90
N PRO A 16 -7.58 -0.08 -6.31
CA PRO A 16 -7.51 1.11 -5.47
C PRO A 16 -8.19 0.94 -4.10
N GLU A 17 -9.33 0.24 -4.05
CA GLU A 17 -10.10 0.03 -2.82
C GLU A 17 -9.32 -0.81 -1.80
N ASN A 18 -8.69 -1.89 -2.28
CA ASN A 18 -7.85 -2.75 -1.44
C ASN A 18 -6.57 -2.03 -0.99
N GLN A 19 -5.98 -1.20 -1.85
CA GLN A 19 -4.84 -0.37 -1.48
C GLN A 19 -5.20 0.61 -0.34
N VAL A 20 -6.36 1.26 -0.41
CA VAL A 20 -6.86 2.16 0.65
C VAL A 20 -7.12 1.38 1.93
N LEU A 21 -7.75 0.21 1.86
CA LEU A 21 -7.99 -0.64 3.03
C LEU A 21 -6.67 -0.97 3.73
N ILE A 22 -5.69 -1.48 2.99
CA ILE A 22 -4.38 -1.87 3.55
C ILE A 22 -3.60 -0.67 4.10
N ALA A 23 -3.67 0.49 3.45
CA ALA A 23 -3.03 1.70 3.95
C ALA A 23 -3.58 2.10 5.33
N LYS A 24 -4.91 2.02 5.52
CA LYS A 24 -5.55 2.30 6.81
C LYS A 24 -5.17 1.29 7.89
N GLU A 25 -5.14 0.01 7.55
CA GLU A 25 -4.71 -1.03 8.48
C GLU A 25 -3.23 -0.83 8.88
N ALA A 26 -2.36 -0.51 7.92
CA ALA A 26 -0.95 -0.22 8.21
C ALA A 26 -0.80 0.97 9.17
N GLU A 27 -1.56 2.05 8.97
CA GLU A 27 -1.59 3.18 9.91
C GLU A 27 -2.09 2.75 11.31
N ALA A 28 -3.18 1.99 11.38
CA ALA A 28 -3.74 1.48 12.64
C ALA A 28 -2.75 0.57 13.40
N HIS A 29 -1.89 -0.15 12.68
CA HIS A 29 -0.82 -0.97 13.25
C HIS A 29 0.47 -0.19 13.56
N GLY A 30 0.50 1.12 13.38
CA GLY A 30 1.62 1.98 13.74
C GLY A 30 2.78 1.97 12.74
N TYR A 31 2.54 1.53 11.49
CA TYR A 31 3.52 1.72 10.43
C TYR A 31 3.72 3.21 10.16
N HIS A 32 4.97 3.59 9.94
CA HIS A 32 5.39 4.98 9.81
C HIS A 32 5.16 5.55 8.41
N GLY A 33 4.80 4.70 7.45
CA GLY A 33 4.53 5.10 6.08
C GLY A 33 4.17 3.91 5.19
N ILE A 34 3.88 4.23 3.94
CA ILE A 34 3.52 3.27 2.90
C ILE A 34 4.48 3.39 1.71
N TRP A 35 4.72 2.25 1.06
CA TRP A 35 5.40 2.19 -0.23
C TRP A 35 4.40 1.81 -1.31
N THR A 36 4.40 2.58 -2.39
CA THR A 36 3.60 2.30 -3.59
C THR A 36 4.51 2.23 -4.81
N LEU A 37 4.06 1.56 -5.86
CA LEU A 37 4.72 1.54 -7.16
C LEU A 37 3.89 2.35 -8.14
N GLN A 38 4.45 3.46 -8.63
CA GLN A 38 3.88 4.16 -9.76
C GLN A 38 4.31 3.44 -11.04
N ARG A 39 3.36 2.77 -11.70
CA ARG A 39 3.55 2.29 -13.07
C ARG A 39 3.05 3.36 -14.03
N LEU A 40 3.95 4.00 -14.77
CA LEU A 40 3.60 4.79 -15.94
C LEU A 40 3.26 3.81 -17.07
N LEU A 41 2.00 3.76 -17.47
CA LEU A 41 1.57 3.08 -18.70
C LEU A 41 1.68 4.11 -19.82
N TYR A 42 2.57 3.86 -20.78
CA TYR A 42 2.67 4.62 -22.04
C TYR A 42 1.66 4.10 -23.06
#